data_AF-A0A948SNJ0-F1
#
_entry.id   AF-A0A948SNJ0-F1
#
_cell.length_a   1.000
_cell.length_b   1.000
_cell.length_c   1.000
_cell.angle_alpha   90.00
_cell.angle_beta   90.00
_cell.angle_gamma   90.00
#
_symmetry.space_group_name_H-M   'P 1'
#
loop_
_entity.id
_entity.type
_entity.pdbx_description
1 polymer ?
#
loop_
_entity_poly.entity_id
_entity_poly.type
_entity_poly.pdbx_seq_one_letter_code
_entity_poly.pdbx_strand_id
1 'polypeptide(L)'
;MSSQGVAGTATVAKVRARHAVAPVYNLTVRGTSRYLVGGCGVVVHNKESGGKQGTSFFEGTRYSPEVIKKMNRGVGEFHSFPESVRSFESLGTVRSFKGGDGVVRQILEIRGSYPNPSGIWRDGVFEFIKESDGLITHRFFRPACSQGP
;
A
#
# COMPACT_ATOMS: atom_id res chain seq x y z
N MET A 1 15.45 -3.76 -31.50
CA MET A 1 14.31 -4.56 -32.02
C MET A 1 13.64 -5.20 -30.82
N SER A 2 12.40 -4.84 -30.50
CA SER A 2 11.68 -5.37 -29.34
C SER A 2 11.05 -6.72 -29.72
N SER A 3 11.51 -7.81 -29.12
CA SER A 3 10.90 -9.12 -29.30
C SER A 3 9.57 -9.17 -28.54
N GLN A 4 8.46 -8.87 -29.22
CA GLN A 4 7.14 -9.23 -28.71
C GLN A 4 7.08 -10.75 -28.60
N GLY A 5 6.95 -11.26 -27.38
CA GLY A 5 6.83 -12.69 -27.13
C GLY A 5 5.58 -13.25 -27.83
N VAL A 6 5.72 -14.39 -28.48
CA VAL A 6 4.60 -15.12 -29.09
C VAL A 6 3.76 -15.71 -27.97
N ALA A 7 2.50 -15.29 -27.85
CA ALA A 7 1.56 -15.91 -26.91
C ALA A 7 1.16 -17.30 -27.43
N GLY A 8 1.36 -18.33 -26.62
CA GLY A 8 0.98 -19.72 -26.92
C GLY A 8 -0.03 -20.26 -25.90
N THR A 9 -0.85 -21.23 -26.31
CA THR A 9 -1.76 -21.96 -25.42
C THR A 9 -1.23 -23.38 -25.20
N ALA A 10 -1.21 -23.84 -23.95
CA ALA A 10 -0.87 -25.21 -23.61
C ALA A 10 -2.13 -25.99 -23.19
N THR A 11 -2.23 -27.26 -23.58
CA THR A 11 -3.31 -28.16 -23.13
C THR A 11 -2.88 -28.89 -21.87
N VAL A 12 -3.69 -28.81 -20.81
CA VAL A 12 -3.44 -29.56 -19.57
C VAL A 12 -4.02 -30.97 -19.71
N ALA A 13 -3.16 -31.96 -19.93
CA ALA A 13 -3.59 -33.35 -20.09
C ALA A 13 -4.01 -34.02 -18.77
N LYS A 14 -3.47 -33.56 -17.62
CA LYS A 14 -3.69 -34.19 -16.32
C LYS A 14 -3.35 -33.26 -15.15
N VAL A 15 -4.18 -33.30 -14.11
CA VAL A 15 -3.93 -32.64 -12.82
C VAL A 15 -4.06 -33.67 -11.70
N ARG A 16 -3.18 -33.62 -10.70
CA ARG A 16 -3.24 -34.48 -9.50
C ARG A 16 -2.97 -33.67 -8.25
N ALA A 17 -3.68 -33.99 -7.16
CA ALA A 17 -3.33 -33.46 -5.84
C ALA A 17 -2.00 -34.07 -5.37
N ARG A 18 -1.14 -33.23 -4.79
CA ARG A 18 0.09 -33.67 -4.13
C ARG A 18 0.02 -33.29 -2.66
N HIS A 19 -0.08 -34.30 -1.80
CA HIS A 19 -0.02 -34.13 -0.35
C HIS A 19 1.44 -34.25 0.10
N ALA A 20 2.21 -33.18 -0.12
CA ALA A 20 3.56 -33.07 0.38
C ALA A 20 3.69 -31.75 1.14
N VAL A 21 4.17 -31.80 2.38
CA VAL A 21 4.52 -30.59 3.13
C VAL A 21 5.86 -30.10 2.62
N ALA A 22 5.83 -29.20 1.64
CA ALA A 22 7.00 -28.53 1.11
C ALA A 22 6.83 -27.01 1.30
N PRO A 23 7.92 -26.27 1.62
CA PRO A 23 7.86 -24.81 1.61
C PRO A 23 7.46 -24.33 0.22
N VAL A 24 6.44 -23.48 0.15
CA VAL A 24 5.99 -22.82 -1.08
C VAL A 24 6.14 -21.32 -0.91
N TYR A 25 6.62 -20.65 -1.95
CA TYR A 25 6.86 -19.22 -1.94
C TYR A 25 5.87 -18.53 -2.88
N ASN A 26 5.44 -17.33 -2.47
CA ASN A 26 4.64 -16.46 -3.31
C ASN A 26 5.48 -15.26 -3.78
N LEU A 27 5.23 -14.77 -4.99
CA LEU A 27 5.97 -13.65 -5.57
C LEU A 27 5.07 -12.43 -5.76
N THR A 28 5.62 -11.27 -5.45
CA THR A 28 5.00 -9.97 -5.76
C THR A 28 5.83 -9.31 -6.86
N VAL A 29 5.20 -9.06 -8.00
CA VAL A 29 5.83 -8.36 -9.12
C VAL A 29 5.25 -6.94 -9.20
N ARG A 30 6.13 -5.95 -9.27
CA ARG A 30 5.70 -4.54 -9.30
C ARG A 30 4.86 -4.28 -10.56
N GLY A 31 3.64 -3.78 -10.37
CA GLY A 31 2.76 -3.35 -11.45
C GLY A 31 2.07 -4.47 -12.23
N THR A 32 2.22 -5.74 -11.82
CA THR A 32 1.50 -6.87 -12.45
C THR A 32 1.35 -8.03 -11.48
N SER A 33 0.18 -8.67 -11.52
CA SER A 33 -0.09 -9.90 -10.78
C SER A 33 0.20 -11.16 -11.59
N ARG A 34 0.79 -11.01 -12.79
CA ARG A 34 1.15 -12.11 -13.70
C ARG A 34 2.65 -12.16 -13.91
N TYR A 35 3.22 -13.37 -13.88
CA TYR A 35 4.63 -13.61 -14.14
C TYR A 35 4.87 -14.99 -14.75
N LEU A 36 6.04 -15.19 -15.34
CA LEU A 36 6.44 -16.45 -15.97
C LEU A 36 7.16 -17.34 -14.95
N VAL A 37 6.81 -18.63 -14.91
CA VAL A 37 7.45 -19.66 -14.07
C VAL A 37 8.02 -20.77 -14.91
N GLY A 38 9.24 -21.18 -14.57
CA GLY A 38 9.98 -22.27 -15.22
C GLY A 38 10.54 -21.88 -16.60
N GLY A 39 11.43 -22.72 -17.13
CA GLY A 39 12.09 -22.48 -18.43
C GLY A 39 11.14 -22.46 -19.64
N CYS A 40 9.94 -23.04 -19.51
CA CYS A 40 8.92 -23.05 -20.56
C CYS A 40 8.00 -21.83 -20.54
N GLY A 41 8.14 -20.91 -19.57
CA GLY A 41 7.38 -19.67 -19.54
C GLY A 41 5.88 -19.86 -19.26
N VAL A 42 5.52 -20.58 -18.20
CA VAL A 42 4.10 -20.69 -17.79
C VAL A 42 3.67 -19.37 -17.14
N VAL A 43 2.65 -18.72 -17.69
CA VAL A 43 2.04 -17.54 -17.05
C VAL A 43 1.23 -17.99 -15.84
N VAL A 44 1.67 -17.61 -14.65
CA VAL A 44 0.92 -17.77 -13.41
C VAL A 44 0.38 -16.41 -12.96
N HIS A 45 -0.72 -16.44 -12.20
CA HIS A 45 -1.23 -15.27 -11.51
C HIS A 45 -1.11 -15.47 -10.01
N ASN A 46 -0.61 -14.46 -9.29
CA ASN A 46 -0.77 -14.44 -7.85
C ASN A 46 -2.23 -14.03 -7.54
N LYS A 47 -2.86 -14.72 -6.59
CA LYS A 47 -4.13 -14.24 -6.05
C LYS A 47 -3.81 -12.95 -5.32
N GLU A 48 -4.17 -11.83 -5.92
CA GLU A 48 -4.21 -10.56 -5.19
C GLU A 48 -5.01 -10.81 -3.91
N SER A 49 -4.46 -10.40 -2.77
CA SER A 49 -5.23 -10.29 -1.53
C SER A 49 -6.40 -9.38 -1.86
N GLY A 50 -7.53 -9.98 -2.22
CA GLY A 50 -8.69 -9.31 -2.78
C GLY A 50 -9.38 -8.43 -1.76
N GLY A 51 -8.73 -7.35 -1.33
CA GLY A 51 -9.44 -6.14 -1.00
C GLY A 51 -10.15 -5.72 -2.28
N LYS A 52 -11.49 -5.65 -2.23
CA LYS A 52 -12.28 -5.02 -3.28
C LYS A 52 -11.54 -3.76 -3.73
N GLN A 53 -11.33 -3.60 -5.03
CA GLN A 53 -11.04 -2.29 -5.62
C GLN A 53 -12.28 -1.42 -5.35
N GLY A 54 -12.39 -0.92 -4.13
CA GLY A 54 -13.16 0.28 -3.86
C GLY A 54 -12.48 1.42 -4.62
N THR A 55 -13.25 2.45 -4.91
CA THR A 55 -12.75 3.78 -5.26
C THR A 55 -11.54 4.12 -4.38
N SER A 56 -10.47 4.67 -4.97
CA SER A 56 -9.23 4.92 -4.24
C SER A 56 -9.51 5.72 -2.97
N PHE A 57 -8.78 5.45 -1.88
CA PHE A 57 -8.90 6.26 -0.67
C PHE A 57 -8.68 7.75 -0.98
N PHE A 58 -7.79 8.05 -1.93
CA PHE A 58 -7.46 9.42 -2.32
C PHE A 58 -8.31 9.98 -3.48
N GLU A 59 -9.24 9.22 -4.04
CA GLU A 59 -10.13 9.69 -5.09
C GLU A 59 -10.99 10.85 -4.59
N GLY A 60 -11.01 11.96 -5.35
CA GLY A 60 -11.75 13.18 -5.01
C GLY A 60 -11.25 13.92 -3.76
N THR A 61 -10.09 13.53 -3.19
CA THR A 61 -9.61 14.11 -1.93
C THR A 61 -8.88 15.42 -2.11
N ARG A 62 -8.94 16.27 -1.07
CA ARG A 62 -8.20 17.53 -0.96
C ARG A 62 -7.67 17.70 0.47
N TYR A 63 -6.52 18.33 0.63
CA TYR A 63 -5.99 18.64 1.97
C TYR A 63 -6.66 19.86 2.57
N SER A 64 -6.87 19.85 3.89
CA SER A 64 -7.29 21.06 4.60
C SER A 64 -6.17 22.11 4.58
N PRO A 65 -6.49 23.41 4.67
CA PRO A 65 -5.48 24.46 4.78
C PRO A 65 -4.50 24.24 5.93
N GLU A 66 -4.96 23.62 7.03
CA GLU A 66 -4.13 23.27 8.17
C GLU A 66 -3.11 22.17 7.85
N VAL A 67 -3.54 21.13 7.14
CA VAL A 67 -2.63 20.05 6.70
C VAL A 67 -1.60 20.60 5.72
N ILE A 68 -2.00 21.45 4.77
CA ILE A 68 -1.08 22.12 3.84
C ILE A 68 -0.05 22.95 4.60
N LYS A 69 -0.49 23.73 5.61
CA LYS A 69 0.42 24.49 6.47
C LYS A 69 1.42 23.57 7.19
N LYS A 70 0.97 22.43 7.74
CA LYS A 70 1.84 21.47 8.42
C LYS A 70 2.84 20.81 7.46
N MET A 71 2.43 20.48 6.24
CA MET A 71 3.31 19.94 5.18
C MET A 71 4.41 20.92 4.79
N ASN A 72 4.13 22.23 4.83
CA ASN A 72 5.04 23.29 4.38
C ASN A 72 5.97 23.84 5.49
N ARG A 73 5.85 23.38 6.74
CA ARG A 73 6.64 23.91 7.88
C ARG A 73 8.10 23.45 7.94
N GLY A 74 8.55 22.58 7.02
CA GLY A 74 9.93 22.11 6.93
C GLY A 74 10.07 20.59 7.17
N VAL A 75 11.21 20.03 6.76
CA VAL A 75 11.57 18.62 6.95
C VAL A 75 11.75 18.36 8.45
N GLY A 76 10.89 17.55 9.07
CA GLY A 76 11.23 17.02 10.39
C GLY A 76 10.14 16.50 11.31
N GLU A 77 8.87 16.85 11.15
CA GLU A 77 7.87 16.47 12.16
C GLU A 77 6.67 15.76 11.54
N PHE A 78 6.89 14.51 11.13
CA PHE A 78 5.85 13.50 10.83
C PHE A 78 4.80 13.84 9.75
N HIS A 79 4.65 15.08 9.31
CA HIS A 79 3.62 15.53 8.35
C HIS A 79 4.21 15.84 6.96
N SER A 80 5.53 16.03 6.87
CA SER A 80 6.23 16.49 5.66
C SER A 80 6.70 15.36 4.75
N PHE A 81 6.23 14.13 4.96
CA PHE A 81 6.61 12.99 4.11
C PHE A 81 6.12 13.19 2.66
N PRO A 82 6.83 12.65 1.65
CA PRO A 82 6.55 12.94 0.25
C PRO A 82 5.17 12.42 -0.20
N GLU A 83 4.57 13.09 -1.20
CA GLU A 83 3.33 12.64 -1.85
C GLU A 83 3.42 11.23 -2.43
N SER A 84 4.63 10.74 -2.74
CA SER A 84 4.85 9.38 -3.26
C SER A 84 4.31 8.29 -2.34
N VAL A 85 4.15 8.56 -1.04
CA VAL A 85 3.50 7.66 -0.08
C VAL A 85 2.07 7.27 -0.53
N ARG A 86 1.34 8.16 -1.21
CA ARG A 86 -0.02 7.90 -1.72
C ARG A 86 -0.06 6.76 -2.73
N SER A 87 1.02 6.54 -3.48
CA SER A 87 1.08 5.44 -4.47
C SER A 87 1.12 4.06 -3.81
N PHE A 88 1.33 3.99 -2.50
CA PHE A 88 1.33 2.76 -1.71
C PHE A 88 0.00 2.51 -0.98
N GLU A 89 -1.08 3.21 -1.36
CA GLU A 89 -2.40 3.02 -0.74
C GLU A 89 -2.85 1.55 -0.75
N SER A 90 -2.53 0.81 -1.82
CA SER A 90 -2.88 -0.60 -1.99
C SER A 90 -2.21 -1.54 -0.99
N LEU A 91 -1.15 -1.08 -0.33
CA LEU A 91 -0.47 -1.79 0.76
C LEU A 91 -1.01 -1.41 2.14
N GLY A 92 -1.88 -0.41 2.20
CA GLY A 92 -2.48 0.09 3.44
C GLY A 92 -3.80 -0.57 3.78
N THR A 93 -4.25 -0.31 5.01
CA THR A 93 -5.56 -0.73 5.51
C THR A 93 -6.47 0.48 5.61
N VAL A 94 -7.66 0.42 5.01
CA VAL A 94 -8.71 1.42 5.17
C VAL A 94 -9.75 0.93 6.17
N ARG A 95 -10.11 1.78 7.14
CA ARG A 95 -11.21 1.51 8.08
C ARG A 95 -12.03 2.77 8.34
N SER A 96 -13.32 2.60 8.64
CA SER A 96 -14.17 3.68 9.13
C SER A 96 -14.15 3.71 10.65
N PHE A 97 -14.25 4.89 11.25
CA PHE A 97 -14.38 5.06 12.69
C PHE A 97 -15.25 6.29 13.01
N LYS A 98 -15.90 6.28 14.17
CA LYS A 98 -16.65 7.42 14.69
C LYS A 98 -15.73 8.21 15.62
N GLY A 99 -15.51 9.50 15.34
CA GLY A 99 -14.75 10.39 16.20
C GLY A 99 -15.48 10.67 17.52
N GLY A 100 -14.78 11.29 18.48
CA GLY A 100 -15.39 11.71 19.75
C GLY A 100 -16.51 12.74 19.59
N ASP A 101 -16.52 13.45 18.47
CA ASP A 101 -17.57 14.38 18.02
C ASP A 101 -18.78 13.68 17.36
N GLY A 102 -18.74 12.35 17.26
CA GLY A 102 -19.80 11.56 16.65
C GLY A 102 -19.78 11.51 15.13
N VAL A 103 -18.82 12.14 14.46
CA VAL A 103 -18.70 12.16 12.99
C VAL A 103 -17.95 10.92 12.52
N VAL A 104 -18.50 10.24 11.50
CA VAL A 104 -17.88 9.07 10.88
C VAL A 104 -16.84 9.50 9.85
N ARG A 105 -15.63 8.97 9.97
CA ARG A 105 -14.47 9.27 9.12
C ARG A 105 -13.83 7.99 8.61
N GLN A 106 -13.05 8.10 7.54
CA GLN A 106 -12.18 7.02 7.08
C GLN A 106 -10.73 7.32 7.42
N ILE A 107 -9.98 6.28 7.78
CA ILE A 107 -8.53 6.33 7.94
C ILE A 107 -7.87 5.29 7.07
N LEU A 108 -6.78 5.70 6.42
CA LEU A 108 -5.84 4.85 5.72
C LEU A 108 -4.55 4.77 6.53
N GLU A 109 -4.10 3.55 6.81
CA GLU A 109 -2.86 3.24 7.52
C GLU A 109 -1.92 2.45 6.59
N ILE A 110 -0.78 3.04 6.22
CA ILE A 110 0.24 2.41 5.36
C ILE A 110 1.50 2.18 6.20
N ARG A 111 1.96 0.93 6.32
CA ARG A 111 3.22 0.64 7.01
C ARG A 111 4.42 1.05 6.16
N GLY A 112 5.45 1.59 6.80
CA GLY A 112 6.72 1.88 6.13
C GLY A 112 7.67 2.61 7.06
N SER A 113 8.73 3.18 6.47
CA SER A 113 9.78 3.86 7.21
C SER A 113 9.93 5.29 6.70
N TYR A 114 10.24 6.22 7.60
CA TYR A 114 10.44 7.63 7.27
C TYR A 114 11.63 8.17 8.04
N PRO A 115 12.59 8.86 7.39
CA PRO A 115 13.72 9.43 8.10
C PRO A 115 13.28 10.64 8.91
N ASN A 116 13.82 10.74 10.12
CA ASN A 116 13.74 11.98 10.89
C ASN A 116 14.70 13.03 10.29
N PRO A 117 14.66 14.30 10.73
CA PRO A 117 15.51 15.34 10.13
C PRO A 117 17.02 15.12 10.36
N SER A 118 17.39 14.22 11.29
CA SER A 118 18.78 13.77 11.49
C SER A 118 19.19 12.64 10.51
N GLY A 119 18.33 12.26 9.56
CA GLY A 119 18.59 11.19 8.59
C GLY A 119 18.42 9.77 9.12
N ILE A 120 17.95 9.61 10.37
CA ILE A 120 17.73 8.29 10.98
C ILE A 120 16.36 7.78 10.53
N TRP A 121 16.36 6.67 9.80
CA TRP A 121 15.15 5.96 9.41
C TRP A 121 14.45 5.37 10.62
N ARG A 122 13.15 5.59 10.72
CA ARG A 122 12.29 4.97 11.72
C ARG A 122 11.16 4.25 11.03
N ASP A 123 10.89 3.02 11.46
CA ASP A 123 9.69 2.30 11.05
C ASP A 123 8.45 2.91 11.71
N GLY A 124 7.30 2.73 11.09
CA GLY A 124 6.05 3.30 11.57
C GLY A 124 4.88 3.13 10.61
N VAL A 125 3.90 4.00 10.76
CA VAL A 125 2.66 4.01 9.98
C VAL A 125 2.40 5.41 9.45
N PHE A 126 2.20 5.52 8.15
CA PHE A 126 1.63 6.71 7.53
C PHE A 126 0.11 6.66 7.65
N GLU A 127 -0.46 7.70 8.22
CA GLU A 127 -1.87 7.83 8.52
C GLU A 127 -2.46 8.98 7.72
N PHE A 128 -3.62 8.74 7.12
CA PHE A 128 -4.46 9.76 6.50
C PHE A 128 -5.88 9.61 7.00
N ILE A 129 -6.50 10.68 7.50
CA ILE A 129 -7.92 10.69 7.87
C ILE A 129 -8.65 11.64 6.93
N LYS A 130 -9.72 11.15 6.33
CA LYS A 130 -10.63 11.95 5.52
C LYS A 130 -12.05 11.98 6.08
N GLU A 131 -12.67 13.13 5.94
CA GLU A 131 -14.10 13.34 6.17
C GLU A 131 -14.93 12.73 5.02
N SER A 132 -16.25 12.70 5.17
CA SER A 132 -17.18 12.18 4.16
C SER A 132 -17.18 12.96 2.84
N ASP A 133 -16.78 14.24 2.87
CA ASP A 133 -16.65 15.11 1.69
C ASP A 133 -15.30 14.97 0.97
N GLY A 134 -14.43 14.07 1.43
CA GLY A 134 -13.09 13.86 0.88
C GLY A 134 -12.03 14.84 1.42
N LEU A 135 -12.36 15.72 2.37
CA LEU A 135 -11.38 16.59 3.02
C LEU A 135 -10.45 15.77 3.91
N ILE A 136 -9.15 15.80 3.61
CA ILE A 136 -8.12 15.20 4.45
C ILE A 136 -7.74 16.18 5.56
N THR A 137 -8.09 15.83 6.79
CA THR A 137 -7.84 16.62 8.01
C THR A 137 -6.65 16.10 8.82
N HIS A 138 -6.18 14.88 8.52
CA HIS A 138 -5.00 14.28 9.15
C HIS A 138 -4.04 13.71 8.11
N ARG A 139 -2.75 13.97 8.30
CA ARG A 139 -1.64 13.40 7.55
C ARG A 139 -0.46 13.27 8.50
N PHE A 140 -0.12 12.07 8.93
CA PHE A 140 0.88 11.89 9.99
C PHE A 140 1.65 10.59 9.84
N PHE A 141 2.96 10.63 10.05
CA PHE A 141 3.80 9.46 10.22
C PHE A 141 3.93 9.18 11.71
N ARG A 142 3.27 8.13 12.19
CA ARG A 142 3.42 7.65 13.56
C ARG A 142 4.60 6.69 13.61
N PRO A 143 5.77 7.09 14.15
CA PRO A 143 6.88 6.16 14.32
C PRO A 143 6.48 5.03 15.26
N ALA A 144 6.93 3.83 14.97
CA ALA A 144 6.94 2.76 15.94
C ALA A 144 7.79 3.22 17.13
N CYS A 145 7.24 3.14 18.34
CA CYS A 145 8.04 3.36 19.53
C CYS A 145 9.16 2.31 19.49
N SER A 146 10.43 2.73 19.55
CA SER A 146 11.49 1.82 19.96
C SER A 146 11.10 1.37 21.36
N GLN A 147 10.60 0.14 21.50
CA GLN A 147 10.65 -0.53 22.80
C GLN A 147 12.12 -0.45 23.21
N GLY A 148 12.43 0.41 24.18
CA GLY A 148 13.76 0.48 24.76
C GLY A 148 14.12 -0.88 25.37
N PRO A 149 15.42 -1.17 25.54
CA PRO A 149 15.88 -2.40 26.19
C PRO A 149 15.27 -2.59 27.58
#